data_AF-D7MLJ2-F1
#
_entry.id   AF-D7MLJ2-F1
#
_cell.length_a   1.000
_cell.length_b   1.000
_cell.length_c   1.000
_cell.angle_alpha   90.00
_cell.angle_beta   90.00
_cell.angle_gamma   90.00
#
_symmetry.space_group_name_H-M   'P 1'
#
loop_
_entity.id
_entity.type
_entity.pdbx_description
1 polymer ?
#
loop_
_entity_poly.entity_id
_entity_poly.type
_entity_poly.pdbx_seq_one_letter_code
_entity_poly.pdbx_strand_id
1 'polypeptide(L)'
;ACYLAGELVVARKHCEASIKILKRLYEDEHVVIGNEMVKLASIQLASGDRSGAWDTTKSLSQIFSKYYGSHAETLFSYLPCLKQEAAKAMNLSSS
;
A
#
# COMPACT_ATOMS: atom_id res chain seq x y z
N ALA A 1 24.23 -0.51 -0.50
CA ALA A 1 23.20 0.22 0.25
C ALA A 1 22.53 1.33 -0.59
N CYS A 2 23.27 2.26 -1.23
CA CYS A 2 22.67 3.38 -1.97
C CYS A 2 21.88 2.99 -3.25
N TYR A 3 22.26 1.91 -3.95
CA TYR A 3 21.60 1.47 -5.17
C TYR A 3 20.13 1.04 -4.95
N LEU A 4 19.90 0.20 -3.93
CA LEU A 4 18.55 -0.22 -3.51
C LEU A 4 17.65 0.96 -3.12
N ALA A 5 18.20 1.96 -2.42
CA ALA A 5 17.44 3.17 -2.09
C ALA A 5 17.03 3.95 -3.35
N GLY A 6 17.91 4.04 -4.36
CA GLY A 6 17.60 4.64 -5.65
C GLY A 6 16.49 3.90 -6.40
N GLU A 7 16.55 2.57 -6.42
CA GLU A 7 15.51 1.73 -7.04
C GLU A 7 14.14 1.90 -6.36
N LEU A 8 14.11 2.00 -5.03
CA LEU A 8 12.86 2.23 -4.29
C LEU A 8 12.23 3.60 -4.60
N VAL A 9 13.03 4.65 -4.76
CA VAL A 9 12.54 5.97 -5.17
C VAL A 9 11.91 5.93 -6.57
N VAL A 10 12.56 5.24 -7.51
CA VAL A 10 12.05 5.09 -8.88
C VAL A 10 10.77 4.24 -8.88
N ALA A 11 10.77 3.11 -8.17
CA ALA A 11 9.60 2.24 -8.03
C ALA A 11 8.40 2.97 -7.43
N ARG A 12 8.63 3.81 -6.40
CA ARG A 12 7.59 4.66 -5.81
C ARG A 12 6.96 5.57 -6.85
N LYS A 13 7.78 6.32 -7.59
CA LYS A 13 7.30 7.24 -8.63
C LYS A 13 6.47 6.53 -9.69
N HIS A 14 6.88 5.32 -10.10
CA HIS A 14 6.10 4.51 -11.03
C HIS A 14 4.74 4.09 -10.46
N CYS A 15 4.69 3.62 -9.21
CA CYS A 15 3.44 3.23 -8.55
C CYS A 15 2.49 4.43 -8.39
N GLU A 16 3.00 5.59 -7.96
CA GLU A 16 2.21 6.81 -7.82
C GLU A 16 1.64 7.29 -9.16
N ALA A 17 2.44 7.24 -10.23
CA ALA A 17 1.99 7.58 -11.58
C ALA A 17 0.91 6.59 -12.08
N SER A 18 1.09 5.30 -11.82
CA SER A 18 0.13 4.24 -12.13
C SER A 18 -1.21 4.47 -11.41
N ILE A 19 -1.21 4.72 -10.10
CA ILE A 19 -2.40 5.05 -9.32
C ILE A 19 -3.11 6.29 -9.90
N LYS A 20 -2.37 7.34 -10.27
CA LYS A 20 -2.94 8.54 -10.87
C LYS A 20 -3.63 8.26 -12.21
N ILE A 21 -3.09 7.35 -13.01
CA ILE A 21 -3.71 6.93 -14.27
C ILE A 21 -4.96 6.08 -13.98
N LEU A 22 -4.88 5.10 -13.07
CA LEU A 22 -6.00 4.23 -12.72
C LEU A 22 -7.20 5.03 -12.17
N LYS A 23 -6.96 6.06 -11.36
CA LYS A 23 -8.02 6.98 -10.87
C LYS A 23 -8.72 7.80 -11.97
N ARG A 24 -8.14 7.89 -13.16
CA ARG A 24 -8.80 8.52 -14.32
C ARG A 24 -9.62 7.52 -15.15
N LEU A 25 -9.33 6.23 -15.01
CA LEU A 25 -9.95 5.16 -15.80
C LEU A 25 -11.06 4.43 -15.05
N TYR A 26 -10.99 4.44 -13.72
CA TYR A 26 -11.89 3.71 -12.83
C TYR A 26 -12.42 4.63 -11.73
N GLU A 27 -13.48 4.20 -11.04
CA GLU A 27 -13.93 4.85 -9.80
C GLU A 27 -12.81 4.89 -8.76
N ASP A 28 -12.81 5.91 -7.89
CA ASP A 28 -11.71 6.20 -6.95
C ASP A 28 -11.33 5.04 -6.02
N GLU A 29 -12.28 4.15 -5.74
CA GLU A 29 -12.10 2.99 -4.86
C GLU A 29 -12.13 1.65 -5.62
N HIS A 30 -11.83 1.65 -6.92
CA HIS A 30 -11.83 0.44 -7.71
C HIS A 30 -10.71 -0.53 -7.27
N VAL A 31 -10.99 -1.84 -7.28
CA VAL A 31 -10.06 -2.88 -6.80
C VAL A 31 -8.67 -2.85 -7.47
N VAL A 32 -8.60 -2.43 -8.73
CA VAL A 32 -7.33 -2.27 -9.46
C VAL A 32 -6.41 -1.23 -8.82
N ILE A 33 -6.99 -0.17 -8.24
CA ILE A 33 -6.25 0.85 -7.50
C ILE A 33 -5.73 0.23 -6.20
N GLY A 34 -6.56 -0.54 -5.49
CA GLY A 34 -6.15 -1.30 -4.31
C GLY A 34 -4.95 -2.22 -4.57
N ASN A 35 -4.95 -2.94 -5.70
CA ASN A 35 -3.82 -3.80 -6.09
C ASN A 35 -2.53 -3.02 -6.32
N GLU A 36 -2.60 -1.81 -6.90
CA GLU A 36 -1.43 -0.96 -7.06
C GLU A 36 -0.97 -0.35 -5.73
N MET A 37 -1.91 -0.02 -4.84
CA MET A 37 -1.62 0.45 -3.49
C MET A 37 -0.90 -0.60 -2.63
N VAL A 38 -1.11 -1.90 -2.87
CA VAL A 38 -0.31 -2.96 -2.22
C VAL A 38 1.19 -2.78 -2.52
N LYS A 39 1.54 -2.55 -3.79
CA LYS A 39 2.94 -2.32 -4.19
C LYS A 39 3.49 -1.05 -3.54
N LEU A 40 2.70 0.03 -3.56
CA LEU A 40 3.09 1.31 -2.94
C LEU A 40 3.35 1.15 -1.43
N ALA A 41 2.46 0.47 -0.70
CA ALA A 41 2.62 0.22 0.72
C ALA A 41 3.90 -0.58 1.03
N SER A 42 4.21 -1.61 0.23
CA SER A 42 5.45 -2.37 0.36
C SER A 42 6.70 -1.51 0.12
N ILE A 43 6.68 -0.65 -0.89
CA ILE A 43 7.78 0.28 -1.18
C ILE A 43 7.94 1.29 -0.05
N GLN A 44 6.84 1.81 0.50
CA GLN A 44 6.85 2.76 1.61
C GLN A 44 7.44 2.13 2.88
N LEU A 45 7.04 0.91 3.23
CA LEU A 45 7.64 0.15 4.33
C LEU A 45 9.15 -0.06 4.12
N ALA A 46 9.56 -0.51 2.93
CA ALA A 46 10.96 -0.74 2.59
C ALA A 46 11.81 0.54 2.60
N SER A 47 11.19 1.69 2.30
CA SER A 47 11.85 3.00 2.30
C SER A 47 11.84 3.69 3.66
N GLY A 48 11.18 3.10 4.67
CA GLY A 48 11.00 3.72 6.00
C GLY A 48 9.97 4.85 6.04
N ASP A 49 9.11 4.99 5.02
CA ASP A 49 7.98 5.93 5.01
C ASP A 49 6.78 5.32 5.75
N ARG A 50 6.81 5.47 7.07
CA ARG A 50 5.87 4.82 8.00
C ARG A 50 4.45 5.37 7.85
N SER A 51 4.31 6.70 7.77
CA SER A 51 3.00 7.37 7.60
C SER A 51 2.39 7.01 6.25
N GLY A 52 3.17 7.08 5.17
CA GLY A 52 2.70 6.72 3.84
C GLY A 52 2.24 5.25 3.79
N ALA A 53 3.02 4.34 4.37
CA ALA A 53 2.67 2.93 4.43
C ALA A 53 1.36 2.68 5.21
N TRP A 54 1.17 3.38 6.33
CA TRP A 54 -0.05 3.29 7.14
C TRP A 54 -1.28 3.77 6.39
N ASP A 55 -1.22 4.97 5.83
CA ASP A 55 -2.36 5.56 5.11
C ASP A 55 -2.71 4.73 3.88
N THR A 56 -1.71 4.31 3.11
CA THR A 56 -1.90 3.47 1.92
C THR A 56 -2.51 2.11 2.29
N THR A 57 -2.01 1.48 3.37
CA THR A 57 -2.53 0.19 3.85
C THR A 57 -3.96 0.32 4.37
N LYS A 58 -4.31 1.42 5.02
CA LYS A 58 -5.69 1.70 5.46
C LYS A 58 -6.63 1.83 4.26
N SER A 59 -6.26 2.63 3.26
CA SER A 59 -7.06 2.82 2.05
C SER A 59 -7.23 1.55 1.23
N LEU A 60 -6.16 0.78 0.98
CA LEU A 60 -6.29 -0.47 0.22
C LEU A 60 -7.14 -1.51 0.97
N SER A 61 -7.07 -1.53 2.31
CA SER A 61 -7.89 -2.43 3.13
C SER A 61 -9.38 -2.08 3.03
N GLN A 62 -9.72 -0.79 2.95
CA GLN A 62 -11.09 -0.34 2.71
C GLN A 62 -11.58 -0.79 1.33
N ILE A 63 -10.76 -0.62 0.29
CA ILE A 63 -11.07 -1.06 -1.07
C ILE A 63 -11.30 -2.58 -1.10
N PHE A 64 -10.40 -3.38 -0.54
CA PHE A 64 -10.55 -4.84 -0.55
C PHE A 64 -11.77 -5.30 0.26
N SER A 65 -12.05 -4.66 1.41
CA SER A 65 -13.27 -4.95 2.18
C SER A 65 -14.54 -4.63 1.38
N LYS A 66 -14.57 -3.51 0.63
CA LYS A 66 -15.70 -3.13 -0.22
C LYS A 66 -16.00 -4.19 -1.30
N TYR A 67 -14.98 -4.78 -1.91
CA TYR A 67 -15.13 -5.71 -3.03
C TYR A 67 -15.28 -7.18 -2.60
N TYR A 68 -14.57 -7.59 -1.55
CA TYR A 68 -14.48 -9.01 -1.16
C TYR A 68 -15.13 -9.30 0.21
N GLY A 69 -15.55 -8.25 0.93
CA GLY A 69 -16.14 -8.38 2.26
C GLY A 69 -15.21 -9.06 3.24
N SER A 70 -15.77 -9.94 4.07
CA SER A 70 -15.04 -10.74 5.05
C SER A 70 -14.00 -11.69 4.44
N HIS A 71 -14.09 -11.99 3.15
CA HIS A 71 -13.16 -12.90 2.47
C HIS A 71 -11.86 -12.21 2.02
N ALA A 72 -11.75 -10.89 2.16
CA ALA A 72 -10.56 -10.15 1.74
C ALA A 72 -9.26 -10.72 2.33
N GLU A 73 -9.22 -10.99 3.64
CA GLU A 73 -8.02 -11.52 4.30
C GLU A 73 -7.77 -13.01 4.00
N THR A 74 -8.80 -13.75 3.61
CA THR A 74 -8.66 -15.14 3.15
C THR A 74 -8.09 -15.20 1.74
N LEU A 75 -8.57 -14.33 0.83
CA LEU A 75 -8.09 -14.26 -0.55
C LEU A 75 -6.69 -13.65 -0.64
N PHE A 76 -6.39 -12.68 0.22
CA PHE A 76 -5.12 -11.99 0.27
C PHE A 76 -4.46 -12.24 1.61
N SER A 77 -3.84 -13.42 1.75
CA SER A 77 -3.16 -13.85 2.99
C SER A 77 -2.03 -12.92 3.45
N TYR A 78 -1.51 -12.08 2.55
CA TYR A 78 -0.53 -11.04 2.89
C TYR A 78 -1.14 -9.82 3.59
N LEU A 79 -2.46 -9.61 3.48
CA LEU A 79 -3.14 -8.41 3.96
C LEU A 79 -3.05 -8.24 5.49
N PRO A 80 -3.26 -9.28 6.33
CA PRO A 80 -3.05 -9.17 7.77
C PRO A 80 -1.61 -8.80 8.13
N CYS A 81 -0.62 -9.41 7.46
CA CYS A 81 0.80 -9.11 7.68
C CYS A 81 1.13 -7.66 7.31
N LEU A 82 0.67 -7.18 6.15
CA LEU A 82 0.88 -5.81 5.69
C LEU A 82 0.27 -4.79 6.68
N LYS A 83 -0.95 -5.02 7.15
CA LYS A 83 -1.61 -4.20 8.19
C LYS A 83 -0.79 -4.17 9.48
N GLN A 84 -0.29 -5.32 9.92
CA GLN A 84 0.50 -5.43 11.14
C GLN A 84 1.83 -4.68 11.02
N GLU A 85 2.55 -4.84 9.91
CA GLU A 85 3.82 -4.15 9.69
C GLU A 85 3.64 -2.63 9.58
N ALA A 86 2.60 -2.17 8.90
CA ALA A 86 2.26 -0.75 8.87
C ALA A 86 1.91 -0.19 10.27
N ALA A 87 1.17 -0.95 11.07
CA ALA A 87 0.85 -0.57 12.46
C ALA A 87 2.10 -0.49 13.35
N LYS A 88 2.97 -1.52 13.29
CA LYS A 88 4.24 -1.54 14.03
C LYS A 88 5.13 -0.36 13.64
N ALA A 89 5.23 -0.07 12.35
CA ALA A 89 6.02 1.03 11.82
C ALA A 89 5.56 2.39 12.40
N MET A 90 4.24 2.61 12.50
CA MET A 90 3.68 3.84 13.11
C MET A 90 3.91 3.93 14.62
N ASN A 91 3.82 2.82 15.35
CA ASN A 91 4.03 2.83 16.79
C ASN A 91 5.50 3.13 17.17
N LEU A 92 6.45 2.70 16.34
CA LEU A 92 7.88 2.99 16.48
C LEU A 92 8.26 4.47 16.22
N SER A 93 7.32 5.33 15.80
CA SER A 93 7.56 6.79 15.70
C SER A 93 7.03 7.59 16.90
N SER A 94 6.29 6.94 17.80
CA SER A 94 5.70 7.56 18.99
C SER A 94 6.51 7.28 20.27
N SER A 95 7.68 6.65 20.13
CA SER A 95 8.63 6.28 21.19
C SER A 95 9.97 6.96 20.94
#